data_AF-A0A9E2I3M1-F1
#
_entry.id   AF-A0A9E2I3M1-F1
#
_cell.length_a   1.000
_cell.length_b   1.000
_cell.length_c   1.000
_cell.angle_alpha   90.00
_cell.angle_beta   90.00
_cell.angle_gamma   90.00
#
_symmetry.space_group_name_H-M   'P 1'
#
loop_
_entity.id
_entity.type
_entity.pdbx_description
1 polymer ?
#
loop_
_entity_poly.entity_id
_entity_poly.type
_entity_poly.pdbx_seq_one_letter_code
_entity_poly.pdbx_strand_id
1 'polypeptide(L)'
;MTAQNPQYDQLTGLLSRAAFEEQFKTVINAAQEMDTSISLAFLDIDEFMHINEDYSHSAGDMVLQTVANTIQEIVGTNALAVRYGGDEFAILFPDTEREQAFLALEGIRIAIEGRQSFGDGKDAIDEQLTISGGIASYPIDGNTESEVLRKADQAMYRAKLTGRNSIRLAYEERMSPKTSHYTLTQLERLSKLAKKEGVGEAVLLRESLDDLLLKYQVTKIES
;
A
#
# COMPACT_ATOMS: atom_id res chain seq x y z
N MET A 1 5.33 30.42 -10.40
CA MET A 1 4.22 29.69 -11.05
C MET A 1 3.98 28.45 -10.21
N THR A 2 2.95 28.45 -9.37
CA THR A 2 2.55 27.28 -8.58
C THR A 2 2.09 26.20 -9.55
N ALA A 3 2.82 25.10 -9.64
CA ALA A 3 2.31 23.91 -10.32
C ALA A 3 1.02 23.51 -9.59
N GLN A 4 -0.12 23.63 -10.28
CA GLN A 4 -1.36 23.06 -9.78
C GLN A 4 -1.16 21.54 -9.78
N ASN A 5 -1.07 20.93 -8.59
CA ASN A 5 -1.11 19.48 -8.49
C ASN A 5 -2.48 19.02 -9.01
N PRO A 6 -2.53 18.13 -10.01
CA PRO A 6 -3.80 17.71 -10.61
C PRO A 6 -4.65 17.03 -9.55
N GLN A 7 -5.93 17.40 -9.45
CA GLN A 7 -6.88 16.82 -8.49
C GLN A 7 -7.18 15.35 -8.80
N TYR A 8 -7.12 14.97 -10.09
CA TYR A 8 -7.45 13.65 -10.59
C TYR A 8 -6.31 13.09 -11.46
N ASP A 9 -6.15 11.77 -11.44
CA ASP A 9 -5.29 11.03 -12.36
C ASP A 9 -5.92 10.99 -13.76
N GLN A 10 -5.15 11.37 -14.78
CA GLN A 10 -5.69 11.52 -16.14
C GLN A 10 -6.03 10.19 -16.81
N LEU A 11 -5.39 9.09 -16.41
CA LEU A 11 -5.64 7.79 -17.02
C LEU A 11 -6.90 7.14 -16.46
N THR A 12 -7.01 7.15 -15.12
CA THR A 12 -8.03 6.38 -14.40
C THR A 12 -9.24 7.21 -13.97
N GLY A 13 -9.12 8.55 -13.95
CA GLY A 13 -10.16 9.44 -13.44
C GLY A 13 -10.33 9.41 -11.92
N LEU A 14 -9.53 8.61 -11.20
CA LEU A 14 -9.50 8.60 -9.73
C LEU A 14 -8.81 9.86 -9.18
N LEU A 15 -8.88 10.06 -7.88
CA LEU A 15 -8.07 11.10 -7.23
C LEU A 15 -6.58 10.84 -7.45
N SER A 16 -5.82 11.92 -7.58
CA SER A 16 -4.36 11.83 -7.56
C SER A 16 -3.86 11.60 -6.14
N ARG A 17 -2.66 11.03 -6.02
CA ARG A 17 -1.95 10.93 -4.73
C ARG A 17 -1.87 12.25 -3.98
N ALA A 18 -1.58 13.36 -4.66
CA ALA A 18 -1.47 14.67 -4.02
C ALA A 18 -2.82 15.12 -3.42
N ALA A 19 -3.93 14.88 -4.12
CA ALA A 19 -5.26 15.18 -3.62
C ALA A 19 -5.66 14.28 -2.44
N PHE A 20 -5.22 13.02 -2.47
CA PHE A 20 -5.42 12.08 -1.37
C PHE A 20 -4.68 12.52 -0.09
N GLU A 21 -3.41 12.92 -0.19
CA GLU A 21 -2.62 13.34 0.98
C GLU A 21 -3.29 14.54 1.70
N GLU A 22 -3.86 15.48 0.95
CA GLU A 22 -4.62 16.60 1.52
C GLU A 22 -5.94 16.16 2.18
N GLN A 23 -6.69 15.29 1.50
CA GLN A 23 -7.99 14.81 2.00
C GLN A 23 -7.83 13.87 3.19
N PHE A 24 -6.82 13.02 3.21
CA PHE A 24 -6.62 12.06 4.29
C PHE A 24 -6.35 12.77 5.62
N LYS A 25 -5.52 13.81 5.59
CA LYS A 25 -5.29 14.68 6.75
C LYS A 25 -6.57 15.33 7.25
N THR A 26 -7.45 15.76 6.35
CA THR A 26 -8.73 16.36 6.72
C THR A 26 -9.66 15.34 7.37
N VAL A 27 -9.78 14.15 6.76
CA VAL A 27 -10.64 13.07 7.23
C VAL A 27 -10.19 12.56 8.60
N ILE A 28 -8.89 12.34 8.82
CA ILE A 28 -8.38 11.85 10.11
C ILE A 28 -8.58 12.84 11.26
N ASN A 29 -8.40 14.14 11.01
CA ASN A 29 -8.69 15.16 12.02
C ASN A 29 -10.18 15.19 12.36
N ALA A 30 -11.05 15.10 11.36
CA ALA A 30 -12.50 15.06 11.58
C ALA A 30 -12.93 13.83 12.38
N ALA A 31 -12.34 12.66 12.10
CA ALA A 31 -12.63 11.45 12.86
C ALA A 31 -12.16 11.54 14.32
N GLN A 32 -11.01 12.17 14.57
CA GLN A 32 -10.55 12.43 15.92
C GLN A 32 -11.50 13.38 16.68
N GLU A 33 -12.03 14.40 16.02
CA GLU A 33 -12.99 15.34 16.65
C GLU A 33 -14.36 14.71 16.91
N MET A 34 -14.80 13.80 16.04
CA MET A 34 -16.12 13.16 16.11
C MET A 34 -16.12 11.79 16.81
N ASP A 35 -14.95 11.31 17.25
CA ASP A 35 -14.75 9.97 17.81
C ASP A 35 -15.27 8.85 16.87
N THR A 36 -14.99 9.00 15.58
CA THR A 36 -15.35 8.02 14.53
C THR A 36 -14.14 7.25 14.03
N SER A 37 -14.40 6.15 13.32
CA SER A 37 -13.35 5.31 12.73
C SER A 37 -13.09 5.66 11.28
N ILE A 38 -11.88 5.39 10.81
CA ILE A 38 -11.52 5.47 9.40
C ILE A 38 -10.80 4.20 9.03
N SER A 39 -11.07 3.67 7.84
CA SER A 39 -10.28 2.59 7.28
C SER A 39 -9.56 3.06 6.02
N LEU A 40 -8.27 2.75 5.94
CA LEU A 40 -7.44 2.98 4.76
C LEU A 40 -7.05 1.63 4.18
N ALA A 41 -7.21 1.51 2.87
CA ALA A 41 -6.81 0.37 2.10
C ALA A 41 -5.76 0.75 1.05
N PHE A 42 -4.76 -0.10 0.88
CA PHE A 42 -3.91 -0.15 -0.30
C PHE A 42 -4.23 -1.39 -1.12
N LEU A 43 -4.15 -1.26 -2.44
CA LEU A 43 -4.34 -2.30 -3.43
C LEU A 43 -3.25 -2.17 -4.49
N ASP A 44 -2.79 -3.30 -5.00
CA ASP A 44 -1.80 -3.34 -6.07
C ASP A 44 -2.08 -4.54 -6.99
N ILE A 45 -1.86 -4.34 -8.29
CA ILE A 45 -2.07 -5.35 -9.32
C ILE A 45 -0.90 -6.33 -9.33
N ASP A 46 -1.20 -7.59 -9.05
CA ASP A 46 -0.19 -8.63 -9.01
C ASP A 46 0.49 -8.81 -10.37
N GLU A 47 1.84 -8.79 -10.38
CA GLU A 47 2.66 -9.00 -11.58
C GLU A 47 2.39 -8.01 -12.74
N PHE A 48 1.94 -6.79 -12.45
CA PHE A 48 1.62 -5.78 -13.48
C PHE A 48 2.77 -5.45 -14.46
N MET A 49 4.02 -5.58 -14.02
CA MET A 49 5.18 -5.40 -14.90
C MET A 49 5.16 -6.41 -16.07
N HIS A 50 4.81 -7.68 -15.82
CA HIS A 50 4.72 -8.70 -16.85
C HIS A 50 3.65 -8.35 -17.90
N ILE A 51 2.53 -7.74 -17.49
CA ILE A 51 1.51 -7.28 -18.42
C ILE A 51 2.08 -6.28 -19.43
N ASN A 52 2.89 -5.32 -18.96
CA ASN A 52 3.52 -4.35 -19.84
C ASN A 52 4.58 -4.97 -20.76
N GLU A 53 5.30 -5.98 -20.28
CA GLU A 53 6.35 -6.68 -21.02
C GLU A 53 5.80 -7.64 -22.08
N ASP A 54 4.74 -8.39 -21.75
CA ASP A 54 4.18 -9.45 -22.59
C ASP A 54 3.16 -8.91 -23.62
N TYR A 55 2.44 -7.83 -23.29
CA TYR A 55 1.38 -7.28 -24.14
C TYR A 55 1.75 -5.92 -24.71
N SER A 56 1.63 -4.86 -23.90
CA SER A 56 2.03 -3.49 -24.24
C SER A 56 1.69 -2.55 -23.07
N HIS A 57 2.26 -1.34 -23.09
CA HIS A 57 1.83 -0.27 -22.19
C HIS A 57 0.36 0.12 -22.36
N SER A 58 -0.17 0.09 -23.58
CA SER A 58 -1.61 0.33 -23.82
C SER A 58 -2.50 -0.73 -23.18
N ALA A 59 -2.06 -1.99 -23.16
CA ALA A 59 -2.77 -3.06 -22.47
C ALA A 59 -2.73 -2.85 -20.95
N GLY A 60 -1.56 -2.47 -20.40
CA GLY A 60 -1.41 -2.06 -19.00
C GLY A 60 -2.34 -0.90 -18.63
N ASP A 61 -2.46 0.12 -19.49
CA ASP A 61 -3.37 1.25 -19.29
C ASP A 61 -4.84 0.82 -19.19
N MET A 62 -5.27 -0.13 -20.04
CA MET A 62 -6.64 -0.69 -19.97
C MET A 62 -6.89 -1.49 -18.69
N VAL A 63 -5.89 -2.21 -18.19
CA VAL A 63 -5.99 -2.91 -16.90
C VAL A 63 -6.17 -1.89 -15.78
N LEU A 64 -5.36 -0.83 -15.75
CA LEU A 64 -5.45 0.22 -14.74
C LEU A 64 -6.82 0.91 -14.73
N GLN A 65 -7.35 1.23 -15.91
CA GLN A 65 -8.70 1.78 -16.06
C GLN A 65 -9.78 0.80 -15.59
N THR A 66 -9.63 -0.48 -15.93
CA THR A 66 -10.56 -1.53 -15.51
C THR A 66 -10.59 -1.67 -13.99
N VAL A 67 -9.43 -1.70 -13.34
CA VAL A 67 -9.31 -1.78 -11.89
C VAL A 67 -9.91 -0.54 -11.24
N ALA A 68 -9.61 0.66 -11.75
CA ALA A 68 -10.18 1.91 -11.27
C ALA A 68 -11.71 1.93 -11.33
N ASN A 69 -12.29 1.53 -12.46
CA ASN A 69 -13.74 1.45 -12.63
C ASN A 69 -14.35 0.43 -11.65
N THR A 70 -13.73 -0.74 -11.50
CA THR A 70 -14.19 -1.78 -10.56
C THR A 70 -14.17 -1.28 -9.12
N ILE A 71 -13.12 -0.54 -8.73
CA ILE A 71 -13.05 0.11 -7.42
C ILE A 71 -14.23 1.07 -7.25
N GLN A 72 -14.45 1.99 -8.19
CA GLN A 72 -15.54 2.98 -8.09
C GLN A 72 -16.93 2.35 -8.04
N GLU A 73 -17.18 1.30 -8.84
CA GLU A 73 -18.46 0.58 -8.86
C GLU A 73 -18.78 -0.04 -7.49
N ILE A 74 -17.78 -0.55 -6.78
CA ILE A 74 -17.96 -1.24 -5.51
C ILE A 74 -18.02 -0.27 -4.33
N VAL A 75 -17.11 0.72 -4.27
CA VAL A 75 -17.03 1.62 -3.11
C VAL A 75 -17.94 2.83 -3.23
N GLY A 76 -18.37 3.17 -4.45
CA GLY A 76 -19.25 4.30 -4.72
C GLY A 76 -18.68 5.65 -4.26
N THR A 77 -19.58 6.58 -3.92
CA THR A 77 -19.21 7.94 -3.48
C THR A 77 -18.88 8.05 -1.99
N ASN A 78 -19.02 6.96 -1.24
CA ASN A 78 -18.81 6.95 0.20
C ASN A 78 -17.32 6.79 0.58
N ALA A 79 -16.48 6.44 -0.40
CA ALA A 79 -15.05 6.31 -0.22
C ALA A 79 -14.29 7.16 -1.23
N LEU A 80 -13.05 7.49 -0.89
CA LEU A 80 -12.15 8.23 -1.77
C LEU A 80 -11.20 7.23 -2.41
N ALA A 81 -11.45 6.93 -3.68
CA ALA A 81 -10.59 6.07 -4.49
C ALA A 81 -9.50 6.88 -5.20
N VAL A 82 -8.27 6.37 -5.16
CA VAL A 82 -7.05 7.10 -5.54
C VAL A 82 -6.17 6.17 -6.36
N ARG A 83 -5.56 6.69 -7.42
CA ARG A 83 -4.38 6.06 -8.00
C ARG A 83 -3.14 6.62 -7.31
N TYR A 84 -2.51 5.80 -6.47
CA TYR A 84 -1.44 6.24 -5.58
C TYR A 84 -0.09 6.33 -6.31
N GLY A 85 0.19 5.42 -7.22
CA GLY A 85 1.37 5.47 -8.10
C GLY A 85 1.51 4.20 -8.92
N GLY A 86 1.91 4.31 -10.20
CA GLY A 86 2.04 3.14 -11.06
C GLY A 86 0.74 2.31 -11.15
N ASP A 87 0.78 1.12 -10.58
CA ASP A 87 -0.27 0.11 -10.43
C ASP A 87 -0.86 0.01 -9.01
N GLU A 88 -0.44 0.90 -8.11
CA GLU A 88 -0.94 1.00 -6.75
C GLU A 88 -2.15 1.94 -6.66
N PHE A 89 -3.16 1.49 -5.93
CA PHE A 89 -4.38 2.21 -5.61
C PHE A 89 -4.52 2.34 -4.09
N ALA A 90 -5.15 3.43 -3.65
CA ALA A 90 -5.56 3.62 -2.27
C ALA A 90 -7.05 3.91 -2.19
N ILE A 91 -7.70 3.43 -1.13
CA ILE A 91 -9.10 3.71 -0.85
C ILE A 91 -9.23 4.15 0.60
N LEU A 92 -9.71 5.38 0.80
CA LEU A 92 -10.01 5.90 2.12
C LEU A 92 -11.51 5.82 2.38
N PHE A 93 -11.88 5.16 3.46
CA PHE A 93 -13.26 4.97 3.90
C PHE A 93 -13.50 5.79 5.18
N PRO A 94 -14.08 7.01 5.07
CA PRO A 94 -14.50 7.79 6.23
C PRO A 94 -15.62 7.09 6.99
N ASP A 95 -15.63 7.20 8.32
CA ASP A 95 -16.68 6.65 9.19
C ASP A 95 -17.02 5.18 8.88
N THR A 96 -15.98 4.38 8.63
CA THR A 96 -16.12 2.99 8.17
C THR A 96 -15.19 2.08 8.95
N GLU A 97 -15.78 1.06 9.58
CA GLU A 97 -15.05 0.05 10.33
C GLU A 97 -14.21 -0.85 9.42
N ARG A 98 -13.17 -1.43 10.00
CA ARG A 98 -12.19 -2.27 9.30
C ARG A 98 -12.83 -3.43 8.56
N GLU A 99 -13.82 -4.07 9.17
CA GLU A 99 -14.51 -5.23 8.64
C GLU A 99 -15.32 -4.88 7.39
N GLN A 100 -15.93 -3.69 7.35
CA GLN A 100 -16.67 -3.21 6.18
C GLN A 100 -15.72 -2.88 5.03
N ALA A 101 -14.60 -2.19 5.32
CA ALA A 101 -13.56 -1.94 4.33
C ALA A 101 -12.97 -3.24 3.78
N PHE A 102 -12.79 -4.27 4.63
CA PHE A 102 -12.34 -5.59 4.21
C PHE A 102 -13.31 -6.25 3.23
N LEU A 103 -14.61 -6.23 3.51
CA LEU A 103 -15.61 -6.79 2.61
C LEU A 103 -15.65 -6.07 1.26
N ALA A 104 -15.50 -4.74 1.24
CA ALA A 104 -15.40 -3.97 0.00
C ALA A 104 -14.16 -4.37 -0.82
N LEU A 105 -13.00 -4.46 -0.17
CA LEU A 105 -11.75 -4.87 -0.82
C LEU A 105 -11.79 -6.30 -1.35
N GLU A 106 -12.39 -7.22 -0.59
CA GLU A 106 -12.54 -8.60 -1.03
C GLU A 106 -13.52 -8.69 -2.21
N GLY A 107 -14.56 -7.86 -2.23
CA GLY A 107 -15.44 -7.69 -3.38
C GLY A 107 -14.67 -7.24 -4.63
N ILE A 108 -13.79 -6.25 -4.50
CA ILE A 108 -12.93 -5.79 -5.59
C ILE A 108 -12.00 -6.93 -6.06
N ARG A 109 -11.35 -7.62 -5.12
CA ARG A 109 -10.44 -8.73 -5.45
C ARG A 109 -11.14 -9.83 -6.24
N ILE A 110 -12.31 -10.27 -5.78
CA ILE A 110 -13.11 -11.30 -6.45
C ILE A 110 -13.59 -10.82 -7.82
N ALA A 111 -14.01 -9.56 -7.95
CA ALA A 111 -14.46 -9.00 -9.23
C ALA A 111 -13.34 -8.95 -10.27
N ILE A 112 -12.11 -8.60 -9.86
CA ILE A 112 -10.94 -8.60 -10.74
C ILE A 112 -10.51 -10.03 -11.07
N GLU A 113 -10.40 -10.91 -10.08
CA GLU A 113 -10.02 -12.32 -10.28
C GLU A 113 -11.02 -13.06 -11.20
N GLY A 114 -12.30 -12.72 -11.11
CA GLY A 114 -13.37 -13.34 -11.88
C GLY A 114 -13.52 -12.80 -13.31
N ARG A 115 -12.78 -11.76 -13.70
CA ARG A 115 -12.83 -11.23 -15.08
C ARG A 115 -12.16 -12.19 -16.06
N GLN A 116 -12.81 -12.39 -17.19
CA GLN A 116 -12.30 -13.23 -18.27
C GLN A 116 -11.39 -12.48 -19.24
N SER A 117 -11.53 -11.16 -19.31
CA SER A 117 -10.75 -10.32 -20.21
C SER A 117 -10.62 -8.89 -19.68
N PHE A 118 -9.49 -8.26 -19.97
CA PHE A 118 -9.20 -6.87 -19.66
C PHE A 118 -8.96 -6.07 -20.95
N GLY A 119 -9.79 -5.05 -21.17
CA GLY A 119 -9.75 -4.26 -22.39
C GLY A 119 -10.48 -4.89 -23.58
N ASP A 120 -10.40 -4.22 -24.72
CA ASP A 120 -11.14 -4.59 -25.93
C ASP A 120 -10.20 -4.67 -27.14
N GLY A 121 -10.54 -5.53 -28.12
CA GLY A 121 -9.86 -5.56 -29.41
C GLY A 121 -8.47 -6.23 -29.36
N LYS A 122 -7.51 -5.69 -30.12
CA LYS A 122 -6.19 -6.32 -30.33
C LYS A 122 -5.28 -6.31 -29.10
N ASP A 123 -5.57 -5.43 -28.15
CA ASP A 123 -4.79 -5.23 -26.93
C ASP A 123 -5.49 -5.87 -25.72
N ALA A 124 -6.59 -6.61 -25.95
CA ALA A 124 -7.30 -7.33 -24.91
C ALA A 124 -6.43 -8.41 -24.29
N ILE A 125 -6.46 -8.50 -22.97
CA ILE A 125 -5.73 -9.50 -22.19
C ILE A 125 -6.71 -10.55 -21.73
N ASP A 126 -6.60 -11.75 -22.29
CA ASP A 126 -7.42 -12.93 -21.96
C ASP A 126 -6.74 -13.81 -20.89
N GLU A 127 -6.10 -13.16 -19.92
CA GLU A 127 -5.46 -13.78 -18.77
C GLU A 127 -6.14 -13.37 -17.46
N GLN A 128 -6.09 -14.28 -16.50
CA GLN A 128 -6.59 -13.99 -15.16
C GLN A 128 -5.60 -13.08 -14.44
N LEU A 129 -6.07 -11.91 -14.04
CA LEU A 129 -5.31 -10.97 -13.21
C LEU A 129 -5.82 -11.00 -11.78
N THR A 130 -4.92 -10.78 -10.83
CA THR A 130 -5.26 -10.71 -9.41
C THR A 130 -4.74 -9.42 -8.80
N ILE A 131 -5.25 -9.10 -7.62
CA ILE A 131 -4.77 -7.96 -6.83
C ILE A 131 -4.46 -8.41 -5.41
N SER A 132 -3.50 -7.75 -4.81
CA SER A 132 -3.15 -7.90 -3.40
C SER A 132 -3.48 -6.63 -2.64
N GLY A 133 -4.00 -6.75 -1.42
CA GLY A 133 -4.48 -5.62 -0.64
C GLY A 133 -4.13 -5.65 0.83
N GLY A 134 -4.06 -4.47 1.42
CA GLY A 134 -3.74 -4.24 2.82
C GLY A 134 -4.64 -3.19 3.44
N ILE A 135 -5.13 -3.41 4.66
CA ILE A 135 -6.04 -2.49 5.36
C ILE A 135 -5.48 -2.13 6.71
N ALA A 136 -5.55 -0.85 7.09
CA ALA A 136 -5.35 -0.39 8.45
C ALA A 136 -6.40 0.65 8.82
N SER A 137 -6.78 0.71 10.09
CA SER A 137 -7.84 1.61 10.54
C SER A 137 -7.40 2.51 11.70
N TYR A 138 -7.84 3.76 11.67
CA TYR A 138 -7.79 4.66 12.82
C TYR A 138 -9.01 4.41 13.74
N PRO A 139 -8.84 4.40 15.07
CA PRO A 139 -7.58 4.50 15.82
C PRO A 139 -6.90 3.15 16.10
N ILE A 140 -7.54 2.02 15.75
CA ILE A 140 -7.16 0.68 16.23
C ILE A 140 -5.76 0.23 15.79
N ASP A 141 -5.35 0.60 14.57
CA ASP A 141 -4.06 0.26 14.00
C ASP A 141 -3.08 1.44 14.08
N GLY A 142 -3.52 2.66 14.34
CA GLY A 142 -2.62 3.80 14.45
C GLY A 142 -3.37 5.06 14.86
N ASN A 143 -2.67 5.97 15.54
CA ASN A 143 -3.24 7.22 16.02
C ASN A 143 -2.89 8.40 15.11
N THR A 144 -2.08 8.17 14.08
CA THR A 144 -1.63 9.19 13.13
C THR A 144 -1.77 8.72 11.70
N GLU A 145 -1.87 9.67 10.78
CA GLU A 145 -1.95 9.43 9.34
C GLU A 145 -0.83 8.52 8.84
N SER A 146 0.41 8.80 9.26
CA SER A 146 1.61 8.06 8.88
C SER A 146 1.63 6.64 9.41
N GLU A 147 1.13 6.39 10.61
CA GLU A 147 1.02 5.04 11.18
C GLU A 147 0.00 4.20 10.42
N VAL A 148 -1.17 4.77 10.11
CA VAL A 148 -2.23 4.09 9.38
C VAL A 148 -1.76 3.76 7.95
N LEU A 149 -1.16 4.73 7.24
CA LEU A 149 -0.53 4.52 5.93
C LEU A 149 0.49 3.38 5.97
N ARG A 150 1.46 3.46 6.89
CA ARG A 150 2.52 2.47 7.02
C ARG A 150 1.95 1.07 7.26
N LYS A 151 0.94 0.93 8.12
CA LYS A 151 0.40 -0.39 8.45
C LYS A 151 -0.47 -0.97 7.34
N ALA A 152 -1.20 -0.15 6.59
CA ALA A 152 -1.95 -0.60 5.41
C ALA A 152 -0.98 -1.11 4.33
N ASP A 153 0.08 -0.36 4.05
CA ASP A 153 1.14 -0.76 3.11
C ASP A 153 1.81 -2.08 3.53
N GLN A 154 2.20 -2.20 4.80
CA GLN A 154 2.77 -3.44 5.34
C GLN A 154 1.82 -4.63 5.27
N ALA A 155 0.51 -4.42 5.42
CA ALA A 155 -0.47 -5.47 5.22
C ALA A 155 -0.53 -5.92 3.75
N MET A 156 -0.53 -4.98 2.81
CA MET A 156 -0.53 -5.26 1.37
C MET A 156 0.75 -6.00 0.96
N TYR A 157 1.90 -5.54 1.44
CA TYR A 157 3.18 -6.21 1.20
C TYR A 157 3.18 -7.66 1.71
N ARG A 158 2.57 -7.92 2.87
CA ARG A 158 2.41 -9.29 3.38
C ARG A 158 1.47 -10.11 2.51
N ALA A 159 0.41 -9.53 1.94
CA ALA A 159 -0.43 -10.22 0.97
C ALA A 159 0.41 -10.71 -0.22
N LYS A 160 1.24 -9.83 -0.79
CA LYS A 160 2.15 -10.17 -1.90
C LYS A 160 3.13 -11.28 -1.54
N LEU A 161 3.76 -11.21 -0.36
CA LEU A 161 4.71 -12.23 0.08
C LEU A 161 4.08 -13.59 0.42
N THR A 162 2.79 -13.62 0.79
CA THR A 162 2.11 -14.84 1.26
C THR A 162 1.31 -15.54 0.16
N GLY A 163 1.62 -15.26 -1.10
CA GLY A 163 1.00 -15.93 -2.25
C GLY A 163 0.17 -15.02 -3.15
N ARG A 164 0.17 -13.70 -2.90
CA ARG A 164 -0.60 -12.70 -3.67
C ARG A 164 -2.11 -12.96 -3.59
N ASN A 165 -2.91 -12.33 -4.46
CA ASN A 165 -4.34 -12.57 -4.59
C ASN A 165 -5.09 -12.67 -3.25
N SER A 166 -4.81 -11.74 -2.34
CA SER A 166 -5.39 -11.77 -1.00
C SER A 166 -5.45 -10.39 -0.38
N ILE A 167 -6.43 -10.20 0.52
CA ILE A 167 -6.55 -9.01 1.34
C ILE A 167 -6.07 -9.33 2.75
N ARG A 168 -5.22 -8.47 3.31
CA ARG A 168 -4.69 -8.62 4.67
C ARG A 168 -5.04 -7.41 5.52
N LEU A 169 -5.38 -7.66 6.78
CA LEU A 169 -5.51 -6.62 7.78
C LEU A 169 -4.13 -6.28 8.37
N ALA A 170 -3.97 -5.05 8.83
CA ALA A 170 -2.94 -4.67 9.77
C ALA A 170 -3.07 -5.55 11.02
N TYR A 171 -1.93 -5.98 11.55
CA TYR A 171 -1.89 -6.71 12.80
C TYR A 171 -1.37 -5.75 13.87
N GLU A 172 -1.77 -5.95 15.12
CA GLU A 172 -1.00 -5.41 16.25
C GLU A 172 0.42 -6.00 16.19
N GLU A 173 1.41 -5.14 15.97
CA GLU A 173 2.82 -5.51 15.93
C GLU A 173 3.25 -6.00 17.33
N ARG A 174 3.16 -7.32 17.60
CA ARG A 174 4.01 -7.93 18.64
C ARG A 174 5.44 -8.19 18.14
N MET A 175 5.69 -8.13 16.83
CA MET A 175 7.02 -8.06 16.21
C MET A 175 6.96 -7.29 14.89
N SER A 176 7.76 -6.22 14.75
CA SER A 176 7.99 -5.51 13.48
C SER A 176 9.07 -6.23 12.66
N PRO A 177 8.83 -6.58 11.39
CA PRO A 177 9.87 -7.10 10.51
C PRO A 177 10.86 -5.99 10.12
N LYS A 178 12.11 -6.35 9.80
CA LYS A 178 13.17 -5.39 9.43
C LYS A 178 12.81 -4.48 8.24
N THR A 179 11.90 -4.93 7.37
CA THR A 179 11.37 -4.17 6.23
C THR A 179 10.65 -2.88 6.64
N SER A 180 10.22 -2.75 7.89
CA SER A 180 9.62 -1.52 8.42
C SER A 180 10.59 -0.34 8.55
N HIS A 181 11.90 -0.58 8.50
CA HIS A 181 12.93 0.41 8.81
C HIS A 181 14.02 0.57 7.73
N TYR A 182 14.03 -0.32 6.73
CA TYR A 182 15.09 -0.38 5.72
C TYR A 182 14.51 -0.66 4.34
N THR A 183 15.08 -0.03 3.31
CA THR A 183 14.71 -0.28 1.92
C THR A 183 15.13 -1.67 1.46
N LEU A 184 14.49 -2.18 0.40
CA LEU A 184 14.82 -3.49 -0.19
C LEU A 184 16.31 -3.63 -0.51
N THR A 185 16.91 -2.62 -1.14
CA THR A 185 18.35 -2.59 -1.46
C THR A 185 19.23 -2.62 -0.21
N GLN A 186 18.80 -1.97 0.87
CA GLN A 186 19.53 -2.02 2.15
C GLN A 186 19.48 -3.42 2.76
N LEU A 187 18.32 -4.09 2.70
CA LEU A 187 18.17 -5.45 3.21
C LEU A 187 18.96 -6.48 2.39
N GLU A 188 18.97 -6.36 1.06
CA GLU A 188 19.79 -7.23 0.19
C GLU A 188 21.28 -7.05 0.46
N ARG A 189 21.75 -5.80 0.61
CA ARG A 189 23.15 -5.50 0.96
C ARG A 189 23.51 -6.05 2.34
N LEU A 190 22.63 -5.89 3.32
CA LEU A 190 22.79 -6.42 4.67
C LEU A 190 22.90 -7.95 4.65
N SER A 191 22.03 -8.62 3.90
CA SER A 191 22.04 -10.09 3.78
C SER A 191 23.33 -10.61 3.13
N LYS A 192 23.81 -9.91 2.08
CA LYS A 192 25.09 -10.21 1.43
C LYS A 192 26.28 -10.04 2.36
N LEU A 193 26.29 -8.96 3.17
CA LEU A 193 27.35 -8.69 4.15
C LEU A 193 27.36 -9.75 5.26
N ALA A 194 26.19 -10.07 5.83
CA ALA A 194 26.04 -11.11 6.86
C ALA A 194 26.63 -12.45 6.42
N LYS A 195 26.33 -12.87 5.19
CA LYS A 195 26.87 -14.11 4.60
C LYS A 195 28.39 -14.07 4.41
N LYS A 196 28.95 -12.92 4.01
CA LYS A 196 30.39 -12.74 3.81
C LYS A 196 31.17 -12.82 5.13
N GLU A 197 30.64 -12.22 6.18
CA GLU A 197 31.29 -12.14 7.50
C GLU A 197 30.97 -13.36 8.39
N GLY A 198 30.08 -14.26 7.95
CA GLY A 198 29.72 -15.46 8.70
C GLY A 198 28.91 -15.19 9.97
N VAL A 199 28.23 -14.04 10.05
CA VAL A 199 27.44 -13.60 11.20
C VAL A 199 25.98 -13.40 10.84
N GLY A 200 25.10 -13.39 11.84
CA GLY A 200 23.68 -13.09 11.62
C GLY A 200 23.44 -11.60 11.37
N GLU A 201 22.49 -11.26 10.51
CA GLU A 201 22.13 -9.86 10.19
C GLU A 201 21.75 -9.02 11.44
N ALA A 202 21.17 -9.63 12.48
CA ALA A 202 20.85 -8.95 13.73
C ALA A 202 22.10 -8.55 14.54
N VAL A 203 23.24 -9.20 14.31
CA VAL A 203 24.54 -8.81 14.89
C VAL A 203 25.01 -7.51 14.25
N LEU A 204 25.00 -7.45 12.92
CA LEU A 204 25.40 -6.27 12.15
C LEU A 204 24.51 -5.06 12.41
N LEU A 205 23.20 -5.26 12.57
CA LEU A 205 22.29 -4.16 12.91
C LEU A 205 22.57 -3.60 14.31
N ARG A 206 22.91 -4.45 15.28
CA ARG A 206 23.32 -3.99 16.62
C ARG A 206 24.64 -3.24 16.58
N GLU A 207 25.63 -3.77 15.86
CA GLU A 207 26.90 -3.09 15.63
C GLU A 207 26.70 -1.71 14.99
N SER A 208 25.81 -1.61 14.00
CA SER A 208 25.50 -0.32 13.37
C SER A 208 24.87 0.70 14.32
N LEU A 209 24.10 0.24 15.31
CA LEU A 209 23.52 1.10 16.33
C LEU A 209 24.58 1.55 17.33
N ASP A 210 25.45 0.64 17.76
CA ASP A 210 26.57 0.95 18.66
C ASP A 210 27.52 1.98 18.03
N ASP A 211 27.85 1.82 16.75
CA ASP A 211 28.63 2.77 15.97
C ASP A 211 27.96 4.15 15.87
N LEU A 212 26.64 4.16 15.66
CA LEU A 212 25.86 5.39 15.60
C LEU A 212 25.88 6.12 16.96
N LEU A 213 25.66 5.40 18.06
CA LEU A 213 25.68 5.97 19.41
C LEU A 213 27.06 6.52 19.77
N LEU A 214 28.12 5.81 19.39
CA LEU A 214 29.50 6.25 19.57
C LEU A 214 29.80 7.50 18.75
N LYS A 215 29.33 7.57 17.49
CA LYS A 215 29.44 8.75 16.62
C LYS A 215 28.81 10.00 17.26
N TYR A 216 27.68 9.85 17.94
CA TYR A 216 26.99 10.95 18.63
C TYR A 216 27.38 11.11 20.11
N GLN A 217 28.42 10.41 20.57
CA GLN A 217 28.94 10.46 21.95
C GLN A 217 27.92 10.08 23.03
N VAL A 218 26.86 9.35 22.66
CA VAL A 218 25.84 8.85 23.59
C VAL A 218 26.36 7.55 24.21
N THR A 219 27.19 7.68 25.24
CA THR A 219 27.90 6.54 25.86
C THR A 219 27.39 6.18 27.25
N LYS A 220 26.52 6.99 27.83
CA LYS A 220 25.88 6.74 29.13
C LYS A 220 24.41 7.08 29.05
N ILE A 221 23.59 6.24 29.69
CA ILE A 221 22.21 6.56 30.00
C ILE A 221 22.28 7.30 31.34
N GLU A 222 21.98 8.60 31.37
CA GLU A 222 21.78 9.30 32.64
C GLU A 222 20.54 8.69 33.31
N SER A 223 20.76 8.15 34.51
CA SER A 223 19.74 7.53 35.37
C SER A 223 18.86 8.56 36.05
#